data_AF-A0A928KTY2-F1
#
_entry.id   AF-A0A928KTY2-F1
#
_cell.length_a   1.000
_cell.length_b   1.000
_cell.length_c   1.000
_cell.angle_alpha   90.00
_cell.angle_beta   90.00
_cell.angle_gamma   90.00
#
_symmetry.space_group_name_H-M   'P 1'
#
loop_
_entity.id
_entity.type
_entity.pdbx_description
1 polymer ?
#
loop_
_entity_poly.entity_id
_entity_poly.type
_entity_poly.pdbx_seq_one_letter_code
_entity_poly.pdbx_strand_id
1 'polypeptide(L)'
;MSAINRYPYGVPTATSFIMVVGEDGAFYDLVKSCDSDEHISRLIEEGYKAKTVPPRVVPPCVMRDFTDNLEKYVEVNFKGGGEFYHEL
;
A
#
# COMPACT_ATOMS: atom_id res chain seq x y z
N MET A 1 -13.87 5.55 -6.67
CA MET A 1 -14.91 5.04 -5.73
C MET A 1 -14.79 5.89 -4.46
N SER A 2 -15.58 5.68 -3.41
CA SER A 2 -15.32 6.39 -2.15
C SER A 2 -14.30 5.59 -1.35
N ALA A 3 -13.15 6.20 -1.04
CA ALA A 3 -12.12 5.54 -0.25
C ALA A 3 -12.67 5.19 1.15
N ILE A 4 -12.41 3.97 1.61
CA ILE A 4 -12.90 3.46 2.90
C ILE A 4 -11.85 3.63 4.01
N ASN A 5 -12.28 3.65 5.26
CA ASN A 5 -11.37 3.55 6.41
C ASN A 5 -11.28 2.10 6.87
N ARG A 6 -10.50 1.28 6.15
CA ARG A 6 -10.39 -0.17 6.41
C ARG A 6 -9.56 -0.51 7.65
N TYR A 7 -8.57 0.33 7.96
CA TYR A 7 -7.57 0.08 9.01
C TYR A 7 -7.61 1.18 10.08
N PRO A 8 -8.71 1.31 10.84
CA PRO A 8 -8.85 2.37 11.84
C PRO A 8 -7.84 2.25 13.00
N TYR A 9 -7.24 1.07 13.20
CA TYR A 9 -6.26 0.78 14.25
C TYR A 9 -4.85 0.53 13.71
N GLY A 10 -4.60 0.88 12.45
CA GLY A 10 -3.33 0.62 11.78
C GLY A 10 -3.37 -0.62 10.89
N VAL A 11 -2.33 -0.71 10.05
CA VAL A 11 -2.22 -1.70 8.98
C VAL A 11 -1.57 -3.00 9.50
N PRO A 12 -2.03 -4.20 9.09
CA PRO A 12 -1.45 -5.46 9.56
C PRO A 12 0.05 -5.58 9.23
N THR A 13 0.83 -6.18 10.13
CA THR A 13 2.29 -6.33 9.97
C THR A 13 2.69 -7.25 8.82
N ALA A 14 1.83 -8.20 8.43
CA ALA A 14 2.04 -9.10 7.29
C ALA A 14 1.71 -8.44 5.93
N THR A 15 1.91 -7.13 5.82
CA THR A 15 1.68 -6.35 4.59
C THR A 15 2.90 -5.52 4.24
N SER A 16 2.99 -5.14 2.97
CA SER A 16 4.05 -4.31 2.42
C SER A 16 3.42 -3.11 1.72
N PHE A 17 3.97 -1.93 1.96
CA PHE A 17 3.65 -0.75 1.16
C PHE A 17 4.56 -0.72 -0.06
N ILE A 18 3.96 -0.61 -1.24
CA ILE A 18 4.67 -0.46 -2.50
C ILE A 18 4.49 0.97 -2.98
N MET A 19 5.59 1.71 -3.10
CA MET A 19 5.58 3.00 -3.79
C MET A 19 5.67 2.73 -5.28
N VAL A 20 4.72 3.26 -6.03
CA VAL A 20 4.64 3.11 -7.48
C VAL A 20 4.75 4.49 -8.12
N VAL A 21 5.63 4.63 -9.09
CA VAL A 21 5.89 5.89 -9.80
C VAL A 21 5.59 5.68 -11.28
N GLY A 22 4.62 6.43 -11.79
CA GLY A 22 4.27 6.55 -13.21
C GLY A 22 4.57 7.94 -13.76
N GLU A 23 4.08 8.24 -14.96
CA GLU A 23 4.28 9.54 -15.61
C GLU A 23 3.58 10.69 -14.86
N ASP A 24 2.39 10.44 -14.33
CA ASP A 24 1.55 11.44 -13.65
C ASP A 24 1.89 11.62 -12.16
N GLY A 25 2.87 10.88 -11.63
CA GLY A 25 3.33 10.99 -10.25
C GLY A 25 3.44 9.66 -9.52
N ALA A 26 3.34 9.71 -8.19
CA ALA A 26 3.50 8.55 -7.32
C ALA A 26 2.22 8.23 -6.56
N PHE A 27 1.91 6.95 -6.45
CA PHE A 27 0.84 6.42 -5.60
C PHE A 27 1.35 5.21 -4.80
N TYR A 28 0.53 4.74 -3.88
CA TYR A 28 0.90 3.67 -2.94
C TYR A 28 -0.08 2.51 -2.99
N ASP A 29 0.48 1.32 -3.07
CA ASP A 29 -0.26 0.07 -2.96
C ASP A 29 0.03 -0.60 -1.63
N LEU A 30 -0.97 -1.27 -1.08
CA LEU A 30 -0.83 -2.13 0.07
C LEU A 30 -1.10 -3.57 -0.36
N VAL A 31 -0.12 -4.44 -0.16
CA VAL A 31 -0.17 -5.85 -0.56
C VAL A 31 0.18 -6.74 0.64
N LYS A 32 -0.18 -8.03 0.59
CA LYS A 32 0.41 -8.99 1.53
C LYS A 32 1.91 -9.08 1.30
N SER A 33 2.69 -9.24 2.36
CA SER A 33 4.16 -9.29 2.22
C SER A 33 4.63 -10.45 1.33
N CYS A 34 3.92 -11.59 1.35
CA CYS A 34 4.23 -12.74 0.49
C CYS A 34 3.99 -12.49 -1.00
N ASP A 35 3.13 -11.53 -1.34
CA ASP A 35 2.73 -11.23 -2.72
C ASP A 35 3.49 -10.01 -3.29
N SER A 36 4.36 -9.39 -2.47
CA SER A 36 4.98 -8.11 -2.80
C SER A 36 5.92 -8.16 -4.00
N ASP A 37 6.74 -9.21 -4.11
CA ASP A 37 7.66 -9.37 -5.24
C ASP A 37 6.92 -9.62 -6.56
N GLU A 38 5.84 -10.41 -6.51
CA GLU A 38 4.96 -10.66 -7.67
C GLU A 38 4.29 -9.36 -8.13
N HIS A 39 3.71 -8.60 -7.20
CA HIS A 39 3.04 -7.34 -7.50
C HIS A 39 4.00 -6.31 -8.09
N ILE A 40 5.21 -6.17 -7.52
CA ILE A 40 6.25 -5.30 -8.08
C ILE A 40 6.63 -5.72 -9.49
N SER A 41 6.78 -7.03 -9.73
CA SER A 41 7.15 -7.55 -11.05
C SER A 41 6.09 -7.20 -12.11
N ARG A 42 4.81 -7.40 -11.80
CA ARG A 42 3.69 -7.02 -12.68
C ARG A 42 3.69 -5.52 -12.99
N LEU A 43 3.88 -4.66 -11.98
CA LEU A 43 3.94 -3.21 -12.18
C LEU A 43 5.12 -2.79 -13.07
N ILE A 44 6.27 -3.45 -12.96
CA ILE A 44 7.43 -3.18 -13.82
C ILE A 44 7.15 -3.60 -15.26
N GLU A 45 6.50 -4.74 -15.48
CA GLU A 45 6.07 -5.21 -16.82
C GLU A 45 5.07 -4.24 -17.47
N GLU A 46 4.21 -3.61 -16.67
CA GLU A 46 3.29 -2.54 -17.10
C GLU A 46 3.98 -1.19 -17.35
N GLY A 47 5.28 -1.07 -17.05
CA GLY A 47 6.09 0.13 -17.31
C GLY A 47 6.22 1.09 -16.12
N TYR A 48 5.74 0.73 -14.93
CA TYR A 48 5.91 1.52 -13.73
C TYR A 48 7.27 1.27 -13.05
N LYS A 49 7.69 2.22 -12.21
CA LYS A 49 8.77 1.98 -11.24
C LYS A 49 8.14 1.68 -9.89
N ALA A 50 8.35 0.48 -9.37
CA ALA A 50 7.77 0.03 -8.11
C ALA A 50 8.85 -0.42 -7.12
N LYS A 51 8.66 -0.14 -5.82
CA LYS A 51 9.51 -0.66 -4.75
C LYS A 51 8.78 -0.74 -3.42
N THR A 52 9.15 -1.70 -2.59
CA THR A 52 8.71 -1.74 -1.19
C THR A 52 9.29 -0.56 -0.41
N VAL A 53 8.46 0.09 0.40
CA VAL A 53 8.85 1.20 1.28
C VAL A 53 8.34 0.97 2.71
N PRO A 54 9.05 1.47 3.73
CA PRO A 54 8.57 1.34 5.10
C PRO A 54 7.36 2.26 5.35
N PRO A 55 6.43 1.89 6.26
CA PRO A 55 5.20 2.67 6.52
C PRO A 55 5.48 4.15 6.90
N ARG A 56 6.60 4.41 7.59
CA ARG A 56 7.02 5.75 8.04
C ARG A 56 7.30 6.76 6.92
N VAL A 57 7.52 6.30 5.69
CA VAL A 57 7.76 7.21 4.54
C VAL A 57 6.53 7.37 3.66
N VAL A 58 5.43 6.66 3.97
CA VAL A 58 4.17 6.77 3.23
C VAL A 58 3.41 7.97 3.80
N PRO A 59 3.16 9.04 3.00
CA PRO A 59 2.39 10.18 3.46
C PRO A 59 0.91 9.81 3.61
N PRO A 60 0.10 10.62 4.30
CA PRO A 60 -1.35 10.50 4.23
C PRO A 60 -1.82 10.56 2.77
N CYS A 61 -2.52 9.54 2.31
CA CYS A 61 -2.96 9.40 0.92
C CYS A 61 -4.16 8.46 0.80
N VAL A 62 -4.78 8.42 -0.37
CA VAL A 62 -5.62 7.29 -0.76
C VAL A 62 -4.70 6.22 -1.35
N MET A 63 -4.65 5.05 -0.72
CA MET A 63 -3.86 3.90 -1.19
C MET A 63 -4.75 2.85 -1.84
N ARG A 64 -4.16 2.04 -2.73
CA ARG A 64 -4.82 0.88 -3.34
C ARG A 64 -4.52 -0.36 -2.52
N ASP A 65 -5.53 -0.95 -1.90
CA ASP A 65 -5.38 -2.12 -1.06
C ASP A 65 -5.73 -3.41 -1.82
N PHE A 66 -4.71 -4.23 -2.05
CA PHE A 66 -4.73 -5.53 -2.72
C PHE A 66 -4.62 -6.71 -1.72
N THR A 67 -4.77 -6.47 -0.41
CA THR A 67 -4.55 -7.51 0.60
C THR A 67 -5.51 -8.70 0.48
N ASP A 68 -6.66 -8.52 -0.17
CA ASP A 68 -7.59 -9.61 -0.48
C ASP A 68 -7.07 -10.49 -1.62
N ASN A 69 -6.57 -9.90 -2.72
CA ASN A 69 -5.95 -10.56 -3.89
C ASN A 69 -5.32 -9.50 -4.82
N LEU A 70 -4.41 -9.92 -5.71
CA LEU A 70 -3.70 -9.02 -6.64
C LEU A 70 -4.53 -8.57 -7.85
N GLU A 71 -5.67 -9.19 -8.14
CA GLU A 71 -6.46 -8.91 -9.36
C GLU A 71 -7.38 -7.69 -9.21
N LYS A 72 -7.67 -7.29 -7.97
CA LYS A 72 -8.50 -6.12 -7.68
C LYS A 72 -8.06 -5.44 -6.39
N TYR A 73 -8.19 -4.12 -6.36
CA TYR A 73 -7.97 -3.34 -5.16
C TYR A 73 -9.23 -2.63 -4.68
N VAL A 74 -9.19 -2.20 -3.43
CA VAL A 74 -10.10 -1.20 -2.88
C VAL A 74 -9.35 0.07 -2.52
N GLU A 75 -9.96 1.23 -2.69
CA GLU A 75 -9.37 2.50 -2.28
C GLU A 75 -9.51 2.68 -0.76
N VAL A 76 -8.40 2.89 -0.06
CA VAL A 76 -8.36 3.04 1.41
C VAL A 76 -7.72 4.38 1.77
N ASN A 77 -8.35 5.11 2.70
CA ASN A 77 -7.75 6.31 3.27
C ASN A 77 -6.63 5.91 4.26
N PHE A 78 -5.39 6.20 3.90
CA PHE A 78 -4.24 6.09 4.78
C PHE A 78 -3.96 7.46 5.41
N LYS A 79 -3.94 7.52 6.74
CA LYS A 79 -3.70 8.78 7.47
C LYS A 79 -2.23 9.01 7.88
N GLY A 80 -1.30 8.20 7.36
CA GLY A 80 0.12 8.25 7.72
C GLY A 80 0.52 7.15 8.71
N GLY A 81 1.82 6.82 8.73
CA GLY A 81 2.39 5.80 9.61
C GLY A 81 2.99 6.39 10.89
N GLY A 82 2.34 6.11 12.02
CA GLY A 82 2.77 6.44 13.38
C GLY A 82 1.59 7.07 14.13
N GLU A 83 0.90 6.40 15.04
CA GLU A 83 1.43 5.79 16.26
C GLU A 83 0.95 4.34 16.45
N PHE A 84 1.89 3.40 16.55
CA PHE A 84 1.59 2.05 17.05
C PHE A 84 1.48 2.16 18.57
N TYR A 85 0.26 2.28 19.10
CA TYR A 85 0.01 2.05 20.51
C TYR A 85 0.03 0.54 20.75
N HIS A 86 1.20 -0.01 21.11
CA HIS A 86 1.18 -1.17 21.98
C HIS A 86 0.86 -0.63 23.38
N GLU A 87 -0.36 -0.87 23.87
CA GLU A 87 -0.58 -0.83 25.31
C GLU A 87 0.36 -1.88 25.95
N LEU A 88 1.31 -1.41 26.75
CA LEU A 88 2.15 -2.23 27.63
C LEU A 88 1.35 -2.62 28.88
#